data_AF-U2TI37-F1
#
_entry.id   AF-U2TI37-F1
#
_cell.length_a   1.000
_cell.length_b   1.000
_cell.length_c   1.000
_cell.angle_alpha   90.00
_cell.angle_beta   90.00
_cell.angle_gamma   90.00
#
_symmetry.space_group_name_H-M   'P 1'
#
loop_
_entity.id
_entity.type
_entity.pdbx_description
1 polymer ?
#
loop_
_entity_poly.entity_id
_entity_poly.type
_entity_poly.pdbx_seq_one_letter_code
_entity_poly.pdbx_strand_id
1 'polypeptide(L)' 'MVVARMAGDAREGVPHEYAGCLYPLGDVDDEHRRYFDGDDVESVAFLGYKGAAEVDFERRMDAAMADYQGKTKTHH' A
#
# COMPACT_ATOMS: atom_id res chain seq x y z
N MET A 1 -13.89 -7.11 3.88
CA MET A 1 -12.46 -7.38 3.61
C MET A 1 -12.10 -6.62 2.35
N VAL A 2 -11.23 -5.63 2.47
CA VAL A 2 -10.72 -4.85 1.33
C VAL A 2 -9.33 -5.38 1.01
N VAL A 3 -9.13 -5.83 -0.23
CA VAL A 3 -7.80 -6.23 -0.72
C VAL A 3 -7.22 -5.01 -1.41
N ALA A 4 -6.14 -4.46 -0.86
CA ALA A 4 -5.56 -3.21 -1.34
C ALA A 4 -4.19 -3.39 -1.98
N ARG A 5 -3.87 -2.56 -2.97
CA ARG A 5 -2.52 -2.35 -3.48
C ARG A 5 -2.20 -0.85 -3.41
N MET A 6 -0.93 -0.51 -3.20
CA MET A 6 -0.51 0.89 -3.36
C MET A 6 -0.76 1.31 -4.80
N ALA A 7 -1.60 2.31 -4.97
CA ALA A 7 -1.97 2.84 -6.27
C ALA A 7 -1.88 4.36 -6.19
N GLY A 8 -0.83 4.93 -6.77
CA GLY A 8 -0.80 6.36 -7.02
C GLY A 8 -1.83 6.68 -8.10
N ASP A 9 -2.96 7.27 -7.71
CA ASP A 9 -3.92 7.82 -8.67
C ASP A 9 -3.42 9.19 -9.16
N ALA A 10 -3.38 9.38 -10.47
CA ALA A 10 -2.99 10.63 -11.13
C ALA A 10 -4.20 11.44 -11.63
N ARG A 11 -5.44 10.99 -11.37
CA ARG A 11 -6.68 11.55 -11.94
C ARG A 11 -7.53 12.34 -10.94
N GLU A 12 -7.57 11.91 -9.69
CA GLU A 12 -8.10 12.69 -8.58
C GLU A 12 -6.94 13.55 -8.07
N GLY A 13 -7.09 14.88 -7.98
CA GLY A 13 -5.98 15.79 -7.61
C GLY A 13 -5.38 15.60 -6.22
N VAL A 14 -5.75 14.54 -5.51
CA VAL A 14 -5.23 14.13 -4.20
C VAL A 14 -4.81 12.66 -4.29
N PRO A 15 -3.51 12.35 -4.13
CA PRO A 15 -3.03 10.98 -4.14
C PRO A 15 -3.51 10.24 -2.89
N HIS A 16 -4.01 9.01 -3.08
CA HIS A 16 -4.35 8.09 -2.00
C HIS A 16 -3.29 7.01 -1.84
N GLU A 17 -3.09 6.52 -0.62
CA GLU A 17 -2.07 5.49 -0.34
C GLU A 17 -2.50 4.11 -0.83
N TYR A 18 -3.79 3.81 -0.76
CA TYR A 18 -4.34 2.50 -1.07
C TYR A 18 -5.56 2.59 -1.97
N ALA A 19 -5.66 1.63 -2.89
CA ALA A 19 -6.88 1.32 -3.62
C ALA A 19 -7.23 -0.15 -3.39
N GLY A 20 -8.49 -0.43 -3.06
CA GLY A 20 -8.96 -1.78 -2.85
C GLY A 20 -10.36 -2.07 -3.35
N CYS A 21 -10.74 -3.35 -3.30
CA CYS A 21 -12.00 -3.84 -3.84
C CYS A 21 -12.75 -4.74 -2.84
N LEU A 22 -14.03 -4.98 -3.11
CA LEU A 22 -14.87 -5.83 -2.27
C LEU A 22 -14.60 -7.31 -2.54
N TYR A 23 -14.34 -8.09 -1.48
CA TYR A 23 -14.34 -9.55 -1.57
C TYR A 23 -15.77 -10.13 -1.49
N PRO A 24 -16.11 -11.19 -2.25
CA PRO A 24 -15.29 -11.94 -3.21
C PRO A 24 -15.30 -11.37 -4.63
N LEU A 25 -15.96 -10.22 -4.84
CA LEU A 25 -16.21 -9.66 -6.15
C LEU A 25 -14.92 -9.33 -6.92
N GLY A 26 -13.90 -8.82 -6.23
CA GLY A 26 -12.63 -8.43 -6.82
C GLY A 26 -12.67 -7.04 -7.47
N ASP A 27 -11.61 -6.70 -8.23
CA ASP A 27 -11.50 -5.45 -8.99
C ASP A 27 -12.21 -5.63 -10.33
N VAL A 28 -13.46 -5.15 -10.43
CA VAL A 28 -14.34 -5.40 -11.60
C VAL A 28 -14.53 -4.15 -12.44
N ASP A 29 -14.68 -3.00 -11.80
CA ASP A 29 -14.78 -1.69 -12.43
C ASP A 29 -14.39 -0.58 -11.43
N ASP A 30 -14.34 0.66 -11.93
CA ASP A 30 -13.97 1.83 -11.15
C ASP A 30 -15.02 2.17 -10.06
N GLU A 31 -16.30 1.79 -10.21
CA GLU A 31 -17.35 2.05 -9.21
C GLU A 31 -17.19 1.19 -7.96
N HIS A 32 -16.58 0.00 -8.11
CA HIS A 32 -16.31 -0.92 -7.01
C HIS A 32 -14.92 -0.73 -6.38
N ARG A 33 -14.11 0.19 -6.93
CA ARG A 33 -12.81 0.58 -6.36
C ARG A 33 -13.00 1.56 -5.22
N ARG A 34 -12.33 1.31 -4.11
CA ARG A 34 -12.33 2.16 -2.91
C ARG A 34 -10.93 2.66 -2.64
N TYR A 35 -10.81 3.96 -2.50
CA TYR A 35 -9.58 4.65 -2.13
C TYR A 35 -9.63 5.02 -0.65
N PHE A 36 -8.50 4.87 0.02
CA PHE A 36 -8.36 5.17 1.44
C PHE A 36 -6.89 5.37 1.78
N ASP A 37 -6.64 6.13 2.85
CA ASP A 37 -5.30 6.40 3.33
C ASP A 37 -4.96 5.48 4.52
N GLY A 38 -3.68 5.34 4.87
CA GLY A 38 -3.26 4.45 5.95
C GLY A 38 -3.92 4.78 7.30
N ASP A 39 -4.20 6.06 7.55
CA ASP A 39 -4.90 6.53 8.75
C ASP A 39 -6.36 6.03 8.84
N ASP A 40 -6.96 5.62 7.70
CA ASP A 40 -8.30 5.05 7.64
C ASP A 40 -8.31 3.53 7.88
N VAL A 41 -7.13 2.89 8.04
CA VAL A 41 -6.99 1.43 8.16
C VAL A 41 -6.81 1.02 9.62
N GLU A 42 -7.87 0.50 10.22
CA GLU A 42 -7.80 -0.06 11.59
C GLU A 42 -7.00 -1.37 11.65
N SER A 43 -7.19 -2.27 10.67
CA SER A 43 -6.47 -3.55 10.62
C SER A 43 -6.45 -4.16 9.22
N VAL A 44 -5.41 -4.96 8.95
CA VAL A 44 -5.25 -5.73 7.71
C VAL A 44 -5.39 -7.21 8.00
N ALA A 45 -6.45 -7.84 7.49
CA ALA A 45 -6.70 -9.27 7.70
C ALA A 45 -5.90 -10.18 6.73
N PHE A 46 -5.65 -9.72 5.51
CA PHE A 46 -4.93 -10.49 4.49
C PHE A 46 -4.35 -9.57 3.41
N LEU A 47 -3.05 -9.74 3.12
CA LEU A 47 -2.31 -8.95 2.11
C LEU A 47 -2.28 -9.61 0.72
N GLY A 48 -2.94 -10.76 0.55
CA GLY A 48 -2.83 -11.55 -0.67
C GLY A 48 -1.64 -12.50 -0.67
N TYR A 49 -1.48 -13.22 -1.78
CA TYR A 49 -0.33 -14.07 -2.02
C TYR A 49 0.78 -13.24 -2.64
N LYS A 50 1.97 -13.26 -2.03
CA LYS A 50 3.15 -12.55 -2.54
C LYS A 50 4.04 -13.48 -3.34
N GLY A 51 4.51 -12.99 -4.49
CA GLY A 51 5.53 -13.67 -5.28
C GLY A 51 6.94 -13.42 -4.72
N ALA A 52 7.92 -14.24 -5.12
CA ALA A 52 9.31 -14.08 -4.68
C ALA A 52 9.88 -12.68 -5.02
N ALA A 53 9.55 -12.14 -6.20
CA ALA A 53 9.98 -10.81 -6.62
C ALA A 53 9.41 -9.69 -5.72
N GLU A 54 8.17 -9.86 -5.25
CA GLU A 54 7.50 -8.89 -4.37
C GLU A 54 8.11 -8.91 -2.98
N VAL A 55 8.37 -10.10 -2.43
CA VAL A 55 9.08 -10.27 -1.14
C VAL A 55 10.49 -9.67 -1.20
N ASP A 56 11.21 -9.87 -2.31
CA ASP A 56 12.54 -9.29 -2.49
C ASP A 56 12.51 -7.76 -2.60
N PHE A 57 11.48 -7.21 -3.24
CA PHE A 57 11.28 -5.76 -3.34
C PHE A 57 11.01 -5.13 -1.98
N GLU A 58 10.08 -5.69 -1.21
CA GLU A 58 9.73 -5.22 0.15
C GLU A 58 10.97 -5.20 1.05
N ARG A 59 11.76 -6.28 1.05
CA ARG A 59 13.01 -6.34 1.83
C ARG A 59 13.99 -5.22 1.48
N ARG A 60 14.10 -4.85 0.20
CA ARG A 60 14.99 -3.76 -0.23
C ARG A 60 14.45 -2.40 0.19
N MET A 61 13.13 -2.21 0.17
CA MET A 61 12.49 -0.97 0.62
C MET A 61 12.63 -0.80 2.13
N ASP A 62 12.39 -1.85 2.92
CA ASP A 62 12.57 -1.81 4.38
C ASP A 62 13.99 -1.43 4.76
N ALA A 63 14.99 -2.03 4.10
CA ALA A 63 16.40 -1.71 4.32
C ALA A 63 16.73 -0.25 3.97
N ALA A 64 16.19 0.27 2.85
CA ALA A 64 16.40 1.65 2.43
C ALA A 64 15.75 2.65 3.40
N MET A 65 14.55 2.36 3.89
CA MET A 65 13.83 3.19 4.85
C MET A 65 14.52 3.21 6.22
N ALA A 66 15.04 2.08 6.68
CA ALA A 66 15.81 2.00 7.92
C ALA A 66 17.11 2.84 7.84
N ASP A 67 17.82 2.78 6.71
CA ASP A 67 19.02 3.60 6.48
C ASP A 67 18.69 5.10 6.45
N TYR A 68 17.58 5.47 5.81
CA TYR A 68 17.11 6.86 5.79
C TYR A 68 16.78 7.39 7.20
N GLN A 69 16.06 6.60 8.00
CA GLN A 69 15.72 6.97 9.39
C GLN A 69 16.94 6.99 10.33
N GLY A 70 17.96 6.16 10.07
CA GLY A 70 19.23 6.21 10.78
C GLY A 70 20.00 7.52 10.51
N LYS A 71 19.99 7.96 9.25
CA LYS A 71 20.65 9.21 8.83
C LYS A 71 19.97 10.46 9.40
N THR A 72 18.65 10.48 9.53
CA THR A 72 17.94 11.62 10.13
C THR A 72 18.19 11.78 11.64
N LYS A 73 18.51 10.70 12.36
CA LYS A 73 18.86 10.75 13.80
C LYS A 73 20.29 11.23 14.10
N THR A 74 21.16 11.34 13.10
CA THR A 74 22.58 11.71 13.31
C THR A 74 22.84 13.21 13.05
N HIS A 75 21.82 13.97 12.66
CA HIS A 75 21.90 15.40 12.34
C HIS A 75 21.10 16.31 13.28
N HIS A 76 20.85 15.88 14.52
CA HIS A 76 20.31 16.74 15.58
C HIS A 76 21.34 17.04 16.66
#